data_AF-A0A956ZGL2-F1
#
_entry.id   AF-A0A956ZGL2-F1
#
_cell.length_a   1.000
_cell.length_b   1.000
_cell.length_c   1.000
_cell.angle_alpha   90.00
_cell.angle_beta   90.00
_cell.angle_gamma   90.00
#
_symmetry.space_group_name_H-M   'P 1'
#
loop_
_entity.id
_entity.type
_entity.pdbx_description
1 polymer ?
#
loop_
_entity_poly.entity_id
_entity_poly.type
_entity_poly.pdbx_seq_one_letter_code
_entity_poly.pdbx_strand_id
1 'polypeptide(L)'
;MEKLKFNKSRNMNLLMAAAISTTLLSIPLPAQAKKWTVTERLEKLSEQIDKGDKANELTATQVADLKKTVIDIKAKIDKMKEKNGGKLGLKDGKKVHKVLNELSVKVLRFRLDNVYK
;
A
#
# COMPACT_ATOMS: atom_id res chain seq x y z
N MET A 1 54.99 -39.24 -31.95
CA MET A 1 56.02 -39.34 -30.92
C MET A 1 56.35 -37.95 -30.41
N GLU A 2 56.31 -37.81 -29.08
CA GLU A 2 56.83 -36.76 -28.18
C GLU A 2 56.79 -35.26 -28.51
N LYS A 3 56.26 -34.51 -27.52
CA LYS A 3 56.27 -33.04 -27.38
C LYS A 3 57.47 -32.57 -26.56
N LEU A 4 57.55 -31.24 -26.35
CA LEU A 4 58.15 -30.47 -25.21
C LEU A 4 59.53 -29.84 -25.53
N LYS A 5 59.86 -28.55 -25.27
CA LYS A 5 59.35 -27.43 -24.44
C LYS A 5 59.84 -26.09 -25.07
N PHE A 6 59.10 -24.97 -25.10
CA PHE A 6 58.90 -23.94 -24.03
C PHE A 6 60.25 -23.41 -23.45
N ASN A 7 60.58 -22.12 -23.24
CA ASN A 7 59.88 -20.82 -23.26
C ASN A 7 60.83 -19.70 -22.73
N LYS A 8 60.44 -18.45 -22.99
CA LYS A 8 60.54 -17.26 -22.10
C LYS A 8 61.83 -16.42 -22.11
N SER A 9 61.81 -15.32 -22.88
CA SER A 9 62.35 -14.04 -22.41
C SER A 9 61.25 -13.28 -21.66
N ARG A 10 61.59 -12.66 -20.52
CA ARG A 10 60.65 -11.95 -19.65
C ARG A 10 60.48 -10.52 -20.16
N ASN A 11 59.26 -10.17 -20.55
CA ASN A 11 58.86 -8.82 -20.93
C ASN A 11 58.58 -7.96 -19.69
N MET A 12 59.11 -6.73 -19.74
CA MET A 12 58.74 -5.59 -18.90
C MET A 12 57.34 -5.13 -19.31
N ASN A 13 56.38 -5.09 -18.38
CA ASN A 13 55.05 -4.53 -18.61
C ASN A 13 54.65 -3.63 -17.45
N LEU A 14 54.68 -2.32 -17.75
CA LEU A 14 54.00 -1.24 -17.08
C LEU A 14 52.50 -1.35 -17.38
N LEU A 15 51.65 -1.65 -16.40
CA LEU A 15 50.21 -1.49 -16.57
C LEU A 15 49.51 -1.12 -15.25
N MET A 16 49.03 0.13 -15.24
CA MET A 16 47.70 0.55 -14.79
C MET A 16 47.22 0.09 -13.40
N ALA A 17 47.40 0.97 -12.42
CA ALA A 17 46.57 0.99 -11.22
C ALA A 17 45.17 1.53 -11.59
N ALA A 18 44.22 0.63 -11.87
CA ALA A 18 42.81 0.99 -12.02
C ALA A 18 42.18 1.13 -10.62
N ALA A 19 42.05 2.37 -10.15
CA ALA A 19 41.21 2.71 -9.01
C ALA A 19 39.73 2.51 -9.40
N ILE A 20 39.14 1.39 -8.99
CA ILE A 20 37.71 1.14 -9.15
C ILE A 20 36.97 1.96 -8.10
N SER A 21 36.63 3.22 -8.45
CA SER A 21 35.60 3.98 -7.73
C SER A 21 34.26 3.27 -7.92
N THR A 22 33.80 2.54 -6.91
CA THR A 22 32.46 1.96 -6.88
C THR A 22 31.45 3.05 -6.55
N THR A 23 30.95 3.73 -7.58
CA THR A 23 29.71 4.50 -7.47
C THR A 23 28.56 3.51 -7.22
N LEU A 24 28.02 3.51 -6.00
CA LEU A 24 26.80 2.79 -5.67
C LEU A 24 25.64 3.36 -6.52
N LEU A 25 25.33 2.69 -7.62
CA LEU A 25 24.11 2.94 -8.39
C LEU A 25 22.91 2.64 -7.48
N SER A 26 22.27 3.69 -6.97
CA SER A 26 21.01 3.59 -6.22
C SER A 26 19.90 3.26 -7.20
N ILE A 27 19.70 1.97 -7.49
CA ILE A 27 18.55 1.51 -8.27
C ILE A 27 17.31 1.67 -7.37
N PRO A 28 16.32 2.52 -7.73
CA PRO A 28 15.11 2.63 -6.95
C PRO A 28 14.37 1.29 -7.02
N LEU A 29 14.26 0.61 -5.89
CA LEU A 29 13.42 -0.57 -5.78
C LEU A 29 11.96 -0.16 -6.07
N PRO A 30 11.20 -0.97 -6.83
CA PRO A 30 9.80 -0.68 -7.06
C PRO A 30 9.09 -0.61 -5.71
N ALA A 31 8.44 0.53 -5.44
CA ALA A 31 7.68 0.74 -4.21
C ALA A 31 6.53 -0.28 -4.17
N GLN A 32 6.65 -1.30 -3.31
CA GLN A 32 5.58 -2.27 -3.13
C GLN A 32 4.45 -1.59 -2.35
N ALA A 33 3.30 -1.41 -3.01
CA ALA A 33 2.12 -0.85 -2.37
C ALA A 33 1.64 -1.79 -1.26
N LYS A 34 1.45 -1.25 -0.04
CA LYS A 34 0.88 -2.01 1.09
C LYS A 34 -0.47 -2.59 0.66
N LYS A 35 -0.62 -3.92 0.74
CA LYS A 35 -1.91 -4.58 0.51
C LYS A 35 -2.72 -4.55 1.80
N TRP A 36 -3.83 -3.84 1.78
CA TRP A 36 -4.70 -3.69 2.95
C TRP A 36 -5.78 -4.78 2.95
N THR A 37 -6.03 -5.35 4.12
CA THR A 37 -7.22 -6.16 4.37
C THR A 37 -8.47 -5.29 4.40
N VAL A 38 -9.64 -5.93 4.30
CA VAL A 38 -10.94 -5.26 4.42
C VAL A 38 -11.08 -4.55 5.77
N THR A 39 -10.66 -5.18 6.87
CA THR A 39 -10.74 -4.60 8.21
C THR A 39 -9.85 -3.37 8.35
N GLU A 40 -8.58 -3.47 7.94
CA GLU A 40 -7.64 -2.33 8.02
C GLU A 40 -8.13 -1.15 7.17
N ARG A 41 -8.74 -1.39 6.01
CA ARG A 41 -9.33 -0.31 5.19
C ARG A 41 -10.49 0.37 5.89
N LEU A 42 -11.36 -0.38 6.56
CA LEU A 42 -12.48 0.19 7.30
C LEU A 42 -11.98 1.04 8.48
N GLU A 43 -10.99 0.55 9.23
CA GLU A 43 -10.34 1.28 10.30
C GLU A 43 -9.70 2.57 9.79
N LYS A 44 -9.02 2.51 8.64
CA LYS A 44 -8.40 3.69 8.04
C LYS A 44 -9.42 4.75 7.64
N LEU A 45 -10.55 4.33 7.07
CA LEU A 45 -11.64 5.24 6.73
C LEU A 45 -12.26 5.86 7.98
N SER A 46 -12.46 5.06 9.05
CA SER A 46 -12.91 5.60 10.35
C SER A 46 -11.95 6.66 10.89
N GLU A 47 -10.64 6.40 10.83
CA GLU A 47 -9.61 7.36 11.26
C GLU A 47 -9.64 8.64 10.41
N GLN A 48 -9.87 8.53 9.10
CA GLN A 48 -10.02 9.70 8.21
C GLN A 48 -11.26 10.52 8.53
N ILE A 49 -12.37 9.88 8.93
CA ILE A 49 -13.57 10.56 9.42
C ILE A 49 -13.24 11.32 10.71
N ASP A 50 -12.56 10.69 11.66
CA ASP A 50 -12.18 11.31 12.94
C ASP A 50 -11.22 12.49 12.74
N LYS A 51 -10.32 12.39 11.75
CA LYS A 51 -9.43 13.50 11.38
C LYS A 51 -10.20 14.65 10.74
N GLY A 52 -11.13 14.35 9.84
CA GLY A 52 -11.97 15.36 9.21
C GLY A 52 -12.83 16.12 10.22
N ASP A 53 -13.37 15.42 11.23
CA ASP A 53 -14.09 16.02 12.36
C ASP A 53 -13.19 16.98 13.16
N LYS A 54 -12.03 16.50 13.62
CA LYS A 54 -11.06 17.31 14.37
C LYS A 54 -10.54 18.52 13.60
N ALA A 55 -10.44 18.41 12.28
CA ALA A 55 -9.99 19.48 11.41
C ALA A 55 -11.12 20.46 11.01
N ASN A 56 -12.36 20.25 11.48
CA ASN A 56 -13.56 20.96 11.05
C ASN A 56 -13.81 20.90 9.52
N GLU A 57 -13.27 19.88 8.86
CA GLU A 57 -13.51 19.60 7.44
C GLU A 57 -14.78 18.76 7.23
N LEU A 58 -15.38 18.26 8.32
CA LEU A 58 -16.66 17.57 8.32
C LEU A 58 -17.58 18.23 9.34
N THR A 59 -18.87 18.36 9.00
CA THR A 59 -19.90 18.79 9.95
C THR A 59 -20.33 17.63 10.85
N ALA A 60 -20.86 17.93 12.04
CA ALA A 60 -21.36 16.91 12.97
C ALA A 60 -22.36 15.94 12.32
N THR A 61 -23.27 16.44 11.48
CA THR A 61 -24.25 15.61 10.75
C THR A 61 -23.57 14.67 9.75
N GLN A 62 -22.56 15.15 9.01
CA GLN A 62 -21.80 14.32 8.08
C GLN A 62 -20.98 13.27 8.83
N VAL A 63 -20.36 13.61 9.96
CA VAL A 63 -19.63 12.66 10.81
C VAL A 63 -20.58 11.56 11.30
N ALA A 64 -21.77 11.91 11.79
CA ALA A 64 -22.76 10.94 12.26
C ALA A 64 -23.20 9.98 11.14
N ASP A 65 -23.49 10.49 9.94
CA ASP A 65 -23.86 9.69 8.76
C ASP A 65 -22.72 8.75 8.31
N LEU A 66 -21.49 9.25 8.28
CA LEU A 66 -20.31 8.45 7.94
C LEU A 66 -20.04 7.36 8.99
N LYS A 67 -20.15 7.68 10.28
CA LYS A 67 -19.98 6.71 11.38
C LYS A 67 -21.07 5.64 11.39
N LYS A 68 -22.32 6.01 11.10
CA LYS A 68 -23.40 5.03 10.90
C LYS A 68 -23.07 4.07 9.76
N THR A 69 -22.57 4.60 8.63
CA THR A 69 -22.15 3.78 7.49
C THR A 69 -21.02 2.81 7.87
N VAL A 70 -20.04 3.24 8.69
CA VAL A 70 -18.96 2.36 9.19
C VAL A 70 -19.52 1.21 10.03
N ILE A 71 -20.46 1.51 10.94
CA ILE A 71 -21.12 0.49 11.79
C ILE A 71 -21.87 -0.53 10.92
N ASP A 72 -22.62 -0.07 9.92
CA ASP A 72 -23.38 -0.94 9.02
C ASP A 72 -22.46 -1.86 8.20
N ILE A 73 -21.32 -1.34 7.74
CA ILE A 73 -20.31 -2.13 7.02
C ILE A 73 -19.72 -3.19 7.95
N LYS A 74 -19.37 -2.82 9.19
CA LYS A 74 -18.85 -3.76 10.19
C LYS A 74 -19.82 -4.90 10.45
N ALA A 75 -21.09 -4.58 10.71
CA ALA A 75 -22.14 -5.57 10.92
C ALA A 75 -22.33 -6.50 9.71
N LYS A 76 -22.22 -5.97 8.47
CA LYS A 76 -22.24 -6.80 7.26
C LYS A 76 -21.04 -7.74 7.19
N ILE A 77 -19.83 -7.27 7.47
CA ILE A 77 -18.61 -8.08 7.49
C ILE A 77 -18.77 -9.24 8.48
N ASP A 78 -19.24 -8.95 9.70
CA ASP A 78 -19.39 -9.95 10.75
C ASP A 78 -20.42 -11.01 10.36
N LYS A 79 -21.60 -10.61 9.83
CA LYS A 79 -22.59 -11.55 9.27
C LYS A 79 -22.04 -12.40 8.12
N MET A 80 -21.19 -11.84 7.26
CA MET A 80 -20.57 -12.58 6.16
C MET A 80 -19.51 -13.56 6.66
N LYS A 81 -18.80 -13.24 7.75
CA LYS A 81 -17.87 -14.15 8.41
C LYS A 81 -18.61 -15.30 9.09
N GLU A 82 -19.68 -15.01 9.83
CA GLU A 82 -20.52 -16.02 10.50
C GLU A 82 -21.01 -17.09 9.52
N LYS A 83 -21.47 -16.67 8.33
CA LYS A 83 -21.93 -17.58 7.27
C LYS A 83 -20.83 -18.42 6.62
N ASN A 84 -19.56 -18.04 6.79
CA ASN A 84 -18.41 -18.63 6.12
C ASN A 84 -17.37 -19.18 7.13
N GLY A 85 -17.83 -19.71 8.27
CA GLY A 85 -16.95 -20.33 9.27
C GLY A 85 -15.97 -19.37 9.93
N GLY A 86 -16.39 -18.12 10.15
CA GLY A 86 -15.60 -17.06 10.77
C GLY A 86 -14.68 -16.28 9.82
N LYS A 87 -14.65 -16.62 8.53
CA LYS A 87 -13.77 -15.98 7.54
C LYS A 87 -14.55 -15.24 6.48
N LEU A 88 -13.99 -14.15 5.95
CA LEU A 88 -14.60 -13.45 4.83
C LEU A 88 -14.27 -14.20 3.53
N GLY A 89 -15.26 -14.82 2.89
CA GLY A 89 -15.07 -15.50 1.62
C GLY A 89 -14.63 -14.54 0.50
N LEU A 90 -13.99 -15.04 -0.56
CA LEU A 90 -13.45 -14.21 -1.65
C LEU A 90 -14.52 -13.35 -2.35
N LYS A 91 -15.70 -13.92 -2.61
CA LYS A 91 -16.83 -13.21 -3.25
C LYS A 91 -17.35 -12.08 -2.36
N ASP A 92 -17.46 -12.34 -1.05
CA ASP A 92 -17.91 -11.37 -0.06
C ASP A 92 -16.87 -10.28 0.18
N GLY A 93 -15.58 -10.62 0.18
CA GLY A 93 -14.48 -9.66 0.21
C GLY A 93 -14.56 -8.65 -0.94
N LYS A 94 -14.82 -9.11 -2.17
CA LYS A 94 -15.03 -8.21 -3.32
C LYS A 94 -16.22 -7.26 -3.12
N LYS A 95 -17.34 -7.76 -2.59
CA LYS A 95 -18.51 -6.93 -2.28
C LYS A 95 -18.17 -5.87 -1.23
N VAL A 96 -17.49 -6.24 -0.15
CA VAL A 96 -17.09 -5.28 0.89
C VAL A 96 -16.13 -4.24 0.33
N HIS A 97 -15.16 -4.64 -0.50
CA HIS A 97 -14.25 -3.68 -1.14
C HIS A 97 -14.98 -2.62 -1.97
N LYS A 98 -16.06 -2.99 -2.67
CA LYS A 98 -16.89 -2.03 -3.40
C LYS A 98 -17.55 -1.02 -2.44
N VAL A 99 -18.14 -1.50 -1.36
CA VAL A 99 -18.79 -0.63 -0.36
C VAL A 99 -17.76 0.28 0.34
N LEU A 100 -16.56 -0.22 0.64
CA LEU A 100 -15.48 0.61 1.19
C LEU A 100 -15.01 1.69 0.20
N ASN A 101 -15.06 1.42 -1.11
CA ASN A 101 -14.76 2.42 -2.13
C ASN A 101 -15.80 3.54 -2.13
N GLU A 102 -17.08 3.18 -2.09
CA GLU A 102 -18.20 4.12 -2.01
C GLU A 102 -18.09 5.00 -0.75
N LEU A 103 -17.77 4.40 0.41
CA LEU A 103 -17.50 5.16 1.63
C LEU A 103 -16.31 6.12 1.45
N SER A 104 -15.21 5.69 0.83
CA SER A 104 -14.04 6.55 0.63
C SER A 104 -14.35 7.77 -0.25
N VAL A 105 -15.14 7.59 -1.31
CA VAL A 105 -15.59 8.67 -2.18
C VAL A 105 -16.50 9.62 -1.42
N LYS A 106 -17.41 9.08 -0.60
CA LYS A 106 -18.32 9.89 0.23
C LYS A 106 -17.56 10.74 1.26
N VAL A 107 -16.56 10.17 1.93
CA VAL A 107 -15.68 10.90 2.87
C VAL A 107 -14.95 12.03 2.14
N LEU A 108 -14.34 11.73 0.98
CA LEU A 108 -13.61 12.72 0.20
C LEU A 108 -14.54 13.86 -0.25
N ARG A 109 -15.70 13.54 -0.81
CA ARG A 109 -16.68 14.52 -1.26
C ARG A 109 -17.09 15.45 -0.11
N PHE A 110 -17.50 14.89 1.03
CA PHE A 110 -17.92 15.72 2.17
C PHE A 110 -16.82 16.65 2.69
N ARG A 111 -15.55 16.21 2.68
CA ARG A 111 -14.43 17.08 3.06
C ARG A 111 -14.24 18.21 2.04
N LEU A 112 -14.23 17.90 0.76
CA LEU A 112 -14.09 18.90 -0.31
C LEU A 112 -15.22 19.92 -0.28
N ASP A 113 -16.47 19.46 -0.11
CA ASP A 113 -17.67 20.31 -0.04
C ASP A 113 -17.61 21.29 1.13
N ASN A 114 -16.82 21.04 2.17
CA ASN A 114 -16.66 21.95 3.31
C ASN A 114 -15.43 22.84 3.21
N VAL A 115 -14.37 22.37 2.57
CA VAL A 115 -13.12 23.12 2.40
C VAL A 115 -13.24 24.18 1.30
N TYR A 116 -13.96 23.87 0.21
CA TYR A 116 -14.08 24.73 -0.97
C TYR A 116 -15.47 25.40 -1.09
N LYS A 117 -16.11 25.71 0.04
CA LYS A 117 -17.40 26.43 0.07
C LYS A 117 -17.29 27.86 -0.43
#